data_AF-A0A0U2XXR6-F1
#
_entry.id   AF-A0A0U2XXR6-F1
#
_cell.length_a   1.000
_cell.length_b   1.000
_cell.length_c   1.000
_cell.angle_alpha   90.00
_cell.angle_beta   90.00
_cell.angle_gamma   90.00
#
_symmetry.space_group_name_H-M   'P 1'
#
loop_
_entity.id
_entity.type
_entity.pdbx_description
1 polymer ?
#
loop_
_entity_poly.entity_id
_entity_poly.type
_entity_poly.pdbx_seq_one_letter_code
_entity_poly.pdbx_strand_id
1 'polypeptide(L)'
;MITVAVNQALYATNELRLHMGRALDNGVTQAEISEIIAHTLWYSGFPTGVNAARVAAEVFAERGLPTSPPGASDRSPPENPDLEFPGAFPQTPYLRDLLNQVVYAETWQREELSPRDRSMITVAVGTALYASSEVRHHVGRALDNGVTQEEIGEIITHVTFYSGFPTGVNAARVTAEVFEARGLPMGDGRFPAAPYLDELIDGLVFDETWGREQLSARDRSLATIAVTLANYQTDQLRVHLNRGLDNGLSTEEIAELIAQVTLYSGFPTGVNASRTFAEVLRERGLPLPDSPSPTKPTNK
;
A
#
# COMPACT_ATOMS: atom_id res chain seq x y z
N MET A 1 2.76 -16.29 3.05
CA MET A 1 1.69 -15.80 2.15
C MET A 1 1.74 -14.28 1.98
N ILE A 2 1.53 -13.49 3.04
CA ILE A 2 1.54 -12.00 3.01
C ILE A 2 2.73 -11.42 2.24
N THR A 3 3.97 -11.82 2.59
CA THR A 3 5.16 -11.29 1.93
C THR A 3 5.19 -11.58 0.41
N VAL A 4 4.70 -12.74 -0.03
CA VAL A 4 4.65 -13.08 -1.47
C VAL A 4 3.66 -12.14 -2.18
N ALA A 5 2.46 -11.98 -1.62
CA ALA A 5 1.44 -11.09 -2.18
C ALA A 5 1.90 -9.63 -2.25
N VAL A 6 2.53 -9.13 -1.18
CA VAL A 6 3.03 -7.75 -1.12
C VAL A 6 4.16 -7.53 -2.14
N ASN A 7 5.12 -8.44 -2.26
CA ASN A 7 6.20 -8.30 -3.25
C ASN A 7 5.67 -8.43 -4.69
N GLN A 8 4.63 -9.21 -4.92
CA GLN A 8 3.91 -9.18 -6.20
C GLN A 8 3.30 -7.80 -6.45
N ALA A 9 2.54 -7.28 -5.48
CA ALA A 9 1.84 -5.99 -5.63
C ALA A 9 2.79 -4.81 -5.86
N LEU A 10 3.96 -4.83 -5.22
CA LEU A 10 5.00 -3.82 -5.37
C LEU A 10 5.91 -4.03 -6.59
N TYR A 11 5.67 -5.06 -7.40
CA TYR A 11 6.51 -5.41 -8.54
C TYR A 11 7.99 -5.69 -8.16
N ALA A 12 8.23 -6.18 -6.94
CA ALA A 12 9.57 -6.44 -6.39
C ALA A 12 10.08 -7.83 -6.82
N THR A 13 10.44 -7.98 -8.11
CA THR A 13 10.71 -9.29 -8.74
C THR A 13 11.78 -10.11 -8.04
N ASN A 14 12.89 -9.50 -7.61
CA ASN A 14 14.00 -10.24 -6.99
C ASN A 14 13.62 -10.75 -5.59
N GLU A 15 12.97 -9.90 -4.82
CA GLU A 15 12.48 -10.17 -3.47
C GLU A 15 11.35 -11.19 -3.51
N LEU A 16 10.44 -11.07 -4.49
CA LEU A 16 9.36 -12.01 -4.74
C LEU A 16 9.91 -13.43 -4.95
N ARG A 17 10.94 -13.57 -5.79
CA ARG A 17 11.60 -14.85 -6.06
C ARG A 17 12.16 -15.48 -4.79
N LEU A 18 12.89 -14.70 -3.99
CA LEU A 18 13.43 -15.16 -2.71
C LEU A 18 12.31 -15.58 -1.75
N HIS A 19 11.24 -14.79 -1.67
CA HIS A 19 10.15 -15.03 -0.73
C HIS A 19 9.19 -16.15 -1.18
N MET A 20 9.05 -16.43 -2.47
CA MET A 20 8.36 -17.64 -2.95
C MET A 20 9.12 -18.90 -2.55
N GLY A 21 10.45 -18.88 -2.66
CA GLY A 21 11.29 -19.97 -2.14
C GLY A 21 11.07 -20.19 -0.64
N ARG A 22 11.17 -19.13 0.17
CA ARG A 22 10.92 -19.21 1.62
C ARG A 22 9.49 -19.61 1.96
N ALA A 23 8.50 -19.23 1.15
CA ALA A 23 7.12 -19.65 1.35
C ALA A 23 6.99 -21.17 1.23
N LEU A 24 7.60 -21.78 0.20
CA LEU A 24 7.68 -23.23 0.06
C LEU A 24 8.41 -23.88 1.24
N ASP A 25 9.52 -23.30 1.69
CA ASP A 25 10.27 -23.80 2.86
C ASP A 25 9.44 -23.78 4.15
N ASN A 26 8.52 -22.81 4.27
CA ASN A 26 7.61 -22.65 5.40
C ASN A 26 6.27 -23.38 5.20
N GLY A 27 6.16 -24.26 4.20
CA GLY A 27 5.00 -25.13 4.01
C GLY A 27 3.87 -24.58 3.15
N VAL A 28 4.02 -23.38 2.56
CA VAL A 28 3.07 -22.90 1.54
C VAL A 28 3.23 -23.75 0.29
N THR A 29 2.13 -24.31 -0.21
CA THR A 29 2.09 -25.20 -1.37
C THR A 29 2.22 -24.45 -2.69
N GLN A 30 2.51 -25.17 -3.78
CA GLN A 30 2.48 -24.57 -5.13
C GLN A 30 1.07 -24.07 -5.50
N ALA A 31 0.01 -24.77 -5.05
CA ALA A 31 -1.38 -24.38 -5.29
C ALA A 31 -1.71 -23.07 -4.58
N GLU A 32 -1.32 -22.93 -3.31
CA GLU A 32 -1.50 -21.67 -2.57
C GLU A 32 -0.69 -20.52 -3.19
N ILE A 33 0.55 -20.76 -3.64
CA ILE A 33 1.32 -19.73 -4.36
C ILE A 33 0.60 -19.31 -5.65
N SER A 34 0.12 -20.28 -6.43
CA SER A 34 -0.66 -20.01 -7.65
C SER A 34 -1.91 -19.19 -7.34
N GLU A 35 -2.62 -19.53 -6.26
CA GLU A 35 -3.84 -18.84 -5.86
C GLU A 35 -3.57 -17.45 -5.27
N ILE A 36 -2.46 -17.25 -4.54
CA ILE A 36 -1.98 -15.93 -4.11
C ILE A 36 -1.76 -15.04 -5.34
N ILE A 37 -1.16 -15.59 -6.40
CA ILE A 37 -0.90 -14.84 -7.64
C ILE A 37 -2.19 -14.40 -8.30
N ALA A 38 -3.13 -15.33 -8.47
CA ALA A 38 -4.43 -15.08 -9.07
C ALA A 38 -5.28 -14.10 -8.24
N HIS A 39 -5.28 -14.24 -6.92
CA HIS A 39 -6.04 -13.36 -6.01
C HIS A 39 -5.46 -11.95 -5.99
N THR A 40 -4.14 -11.82 -5.82
CA THR A 40 -3.45 -10.52 -5.73
C THR A 40 -3.55 -9.73 -7.03
N LEU A 41 -3.61 -10.40 -8.18
CA LEU A 41 -3.78 -9.79 -9.51
C LEU A 41 -4.97 -8.82 -9.57
N TRP A 42 -6.09 -9.14 -8.90
CA TRP A 42 -7.28 -8.28 -8.91
C TRP A 42 -7.06 -6.96 -8.18
N TYR A 43 -6.14 -6.94 -7.22
CA TYR A 43 -5.86 -5.81 -6.34
C TYR A 43 -4.64 -5.00 -6.78
N SER A 44 -3.70 -5.61 -7.51
CA SER A 44 -2.46 -4.95 -7.96
C SER A 44 -2.29 -4.89 -9.49
N GLY A 45 -3.22 -5.46 -10.25
CA GLY A 45 -3.26 -5.41 -11.70
C GLY A 45 -2.55 -6.57 -12.42
N PHE A 46 -3.04 -6.89 -13.63
CA PHE A 46 -2.57 -8.01 -14.46
C PHE A 46 -1.05 -8.12 -14.66
N PRO A 47 -0.29 -7.02 -14.93
CA PRO A 47 1.15 -7.12 -15.11
C PRO A 47 1.89 -7.71 -13.91
N THR A 48 1.46 -7.38 -12.68
CA THR A 48 2.06 -7.94 -11.45
C THR A 48 1.86 -9.44 -11.36
N GLY A 49 0.68 -9.94 -11.72
CA GLY A 49 0.36 -11.37 -11.72
C GLY A 49 1.12 -12.15 -12.79
N VAL A 50 1.24 -11.60 -14.00
CA VAL A 50 2.04 -12.21 -15.08
C VAL A 50 3.52 -12.31 -14.68
N ASN A 51 4.08 -11.24 -14.10
CA ASN A 51 5.45 -11.26 -13.58
C ASN A 51 5.61 -12.32 -12.47
N ALA A 52 4.70 -12.35 -11.51
CA ALA A 52 4.73 -13.32 -10.42
C ALA A 52 4.61 -14.77 -10.90
N ALA A 53 3.78 -15.05 -11.91
CA ALA A 53 3.66 -16.38 -12.51
C ALA A 53 4.97 -16.83 -13.17
N ARG A 54 5.70 -15.92 -13.84
CA ARG A 54 7.03 -16.22 -14.40
C ARG A 54 8.04 -16.53 -13.31
N VAL A 55 8.07 -15.72 -12.26
CA VAL A 55 8.94 -15.94 -11.08
C VAL A 55 8.63 -17.28 -10.42
N ALA A 56 7.36 -17.61 -10.23
CA ALA A 56 6.94 -18.90 -9.66
C ALA A 56 7.42 -20.07 -10.52
N ALA A 57 7.29 -19.99 -11.85
CA ALA A 57 7.77 -21.02 -12.75
C ALA A 57 9.28 -21.26 -12.63
N GLU A 58 10.08 -20.21 -12.50
CA GLU A 58 11.53 -20.33 -12.27
C GLU A 58 11.84 -20.98 -10.92
N VAL A 59 11.19 -20.52 -9.83
CA VAL A 59 11.39 -21.07 -8.48
C VAL A 59 11.01 -22.56 -8.43
N PHE A 60 9.91 -22.94 -9.08
CA PHE A 60 9.48 -24.34 -9.13
C PHE A 60 10.47 -25.19 -9.92
N ALA A 61 10.93 -24.72 -11.08
CA ALA A 61 11.91 -25.43 -11.89
C ALA A 61 13.23 -25.67 -11.13
N GLU A 62 13.73 -24.66 -10.42
CA GLU A 62 14.96 -24.76 -9.63
C GLU A 62 14.86 -25.72 -8.46
N ARG A 63 13.65 -25.93 -7.94
CA ARG A 63 13.36 -26.86 -6.86
C ARG A 63 12.94 -28.25 -7.36
N GLY A 64 12.98 -28.49 -8.67
CA GLY A 64 12.56 -29.76 -9.28
C GLY A 64 11.06 -30.05 -9.09
N LEU A 65 10.25 -29.01 -8.89
CA LEU A 65 8.81 -29.13 -8.69
C LEU A 65 8.07 -29.13 -10.05
N PRO A 66 6.87 -29.73 -10.13
CA PRO A 66 6.05 -29.70 -11.35
C PRO A 66 5.76 -28.28 -11.84
N THR A 67 5.79 -28.08 -13.16
CA THR A 67 5.45 -26.80 -13.80
C THR A 67 4.00 -26.40 -13.53
N SER A 68 3.08 -27.37 -13.54
CA SER A 68 1.68 -27.17 -13.15
C SER A 68 1.53 -27.51 -11.68
N PRO A 69 1.14 -26.55 -10.81
CA PRO A 69 0.95 -26.79 -9.39
C PRO A 69 -0.03 -27.94 -9.12
N PRO A 70 0.38 -29.00 -8.41
CA PRO A 70 -0.54 -30.03 -7.97
C PRO A 70 -1.63 -29.42 -7.07
N GLY A 71 -2.90 -29.70 -7.36
CA GLY A 71 -4.03 -29.19 -6.58
C GLY A 71 -4.56 -27.82 -7.01
N ALA A 72 -3.95 -27.16 -8.00
CA ALA A 72 -4.58 -26.00 -8.63
C ALA A 72 -5.75 -26.43 -9.52
N SER A 73 -6.89 -25.75 -9.41
CA SER A 73 -8.06 -25.97 -10.26
C SER A 73 -8.11 -25.02 -11.46
N ASP A 74 -8.73 -25.49 -12.53
CA ASP A 74 -9.12 -24.65 -13.66
C ASP A 74 -10.23 -23.67 -13.27
N ARG A 75 -10.41 -22.63 -14.08
CA ARG A 75 -11.50 -21.66 -13.91
C ARG A 75 -12.87 -22.34 -14.02
N SER A 76 -13.72 -22.15 -13.00
CA SER A 76 -15.10 -22.66 -12.98
C SER A 76 -16.08 -21.54 -12.58
N PRO A 77 -16.71 -20.86 -13.54
CA PRO A 77 -17.66 -19.79 -13.25
C PRO A 77 -18.94 -20.32 -12.58
N PRO A 78 -19.49 -19.64 -11.56
CA PRO A 78 -20.75 -20.05 -10.93
C PRO A 78 -21.94 -19.87 -11.88
N GLU A 79 -22.87 -20.83 -11.89
CA GLU A 79 -24.10 -20.73 -12.69
C GLU A 79 -25.03 -19.61 -12.20
N ASN A 80 -25.14 -19.43 -10.88
CA ASN A 80 -25.96 -18.41 -10.23
C ASN A 80 -25.08 -17.60 -9.26
N PRO A 81 -24.36 -16.57 -9.74
CA PRO A 81 -23.45 -15.79 -8.91
C PRO A 81 -24.22 -14.97 -7.86
N ASP A 82 -23.80 -15.07 -6.59
CA ASP A 82 -24.22 -14.13 -5.55
C ASP A 82 -23.44 -12.82 -5.70
N LEU A 83 -24.16 -11.71 -5.88
CA LEU A 83 -23.56 -10.42 -6.24
C LEU A 83 -23.40 -9.58 -4.97
N GLU A 84 -22.15 -9.28 -4.60
CA GLU A 84 -21.81 -8.44 -3.45
C GLU A 84 -22.29 -6.98 -3.61
N PHE A 85 -22.17 -6.44 -4.82
CA PHE A 85 -22.42 -5.04 -5.16
C PHE A 85 -23.31 -4.89 -6.43
N PRO A 86 -24.57 -5.37 -6.42
CA PRO A 86 -25.41 -5.44 -7.62
C PRO A 86 -25.78 -4.07 -8.20
N GLY A 87 -25.81 -3.02 -7.37
CA GLY A 87 -26.12 -1.65 -7.77
C GLY A 87 -24.90 -0.73 -7.97
N ALA A 88 -23.69 -1.21 -7.71
CA ALA A 88 -22.50 -0.36 -7.79
C ALA A 88 -22.11 -0.03 -9.23
N PHE A 89 -21.49 1.13 -9.42
CA PHE A 89 -20.93 1.59 -10.70
C PHE A 89 -21.87 1.47 -11.91
N PRO A 90 -23.12 1.99 -11.85
CA PRO A 90 -24.08 1.90 -12.97
C PRO A 90 -23.57 2.54 -14.26
N GLN A 91 -22.64 3.50 -14.17
CA GLN A 91 -21.98 4.16 -15.28
C GLN A 91 -20.96 3.26 -16.03
N THR A 92 -20.53 2.16 -15.41
CA THR A 92 -19.56 1.20 -15.97
C THR A 92 -20.03 -0.24 -15.73
N PRO A 93 -21.10 -0.70 -16.40
CA PRO A 93 -21.75 -1.97 -16.12
C PRO A 93 -20.82 -3.18 -16.33
N TYR A 94 -19.93 -3.15 -17.32
CA TYR A 94 -18.96 -4.22 -17.52
C TYR A 94 -17.97 -4.35 -16.36
N LEU A 95 -17.49 -3.22 -15.80
CA LEU A 95 -16.63 -3.23 -14.61
C LEU A 95 -17.38 -3.80 -13.40
N ARG A 96 -18.64 -3.39 -13.20
CA ARG A 96 -19.50 -3.94 -12.15
C ARG A 96 -19.67 -5.46 -12.31
N ASP A 97 -19.85 -5.94 -13.54
CA ASP A 97 -20.04 -7.37 -13.79
C ASP A 97 -18.76 -8.16 -13.53
N LEU A 98 -17.58 -7.65 -13.92
CA LEU A 98 -16.29 -8.25 -13.56
C LEU A 98 -16.09 -8.29 -12.03
N LEU A 99 -16.38 -7.19 -11.35
CA LEU A 99 -16.27 -7.10 -9.89
C LEU A 99 -17.16 -8.15 -9.22
N ASN A 100 -18.44 -8.20 -9.57
CA ASN A 100 -19.37 -9.09 -8.90
C ASN A 100 -19.19 -10.56 -9.30
N GLN A 101 -19.12 -10.84 -10.60
CA GLN A 101 -19.16 -12.22 -11.09
C GLN A 101 -17.79 -12.90 -11.02
N VAL A 102 -16.70 -12.18 -11.35
CA VAL A 102 -15.37 -12.78 -11.45
C VAL A 102 -14.57 -12.64 -10.15
N VAL A 103 -14.60 -11.45 -9.53
CA VAL A 103 -13.87 -11.25 -8.28
C VAL A 103 -14.62 -11.90 -7.12
N TYR A 104 -15.83 -11.43 -6.79
CA TYR A 104 -16.53 -11.86 -5.57
C TYR A 104 -17.26 -13.21 -5.67
N ALA A 105 -18.02 -13.45 -6.72
CA ALA A 105 -18.79 -14.69 -6.86
C ALA A 105 -17.95 -15.90 -7.30
N GLU A 106 -16.76 -15.65 -7.86
CA GLU A 106 -15.89 -16.71 -8.37
C GLU A 106 -14.56 -16.75 -7.60
N THR A 107 -13.67 -15.76 -7.76
CA THR A 107 -12.31 -15.81 -7.19
C THR A 107 -12.32 -15.94 -5.65
N TRP A 108 -13.16 -15.18 -4.96
CA TRP A 108 -13.29 -15.28 -3.49
C TRP A 108 -13.87 -16.61 -3.00
N GLN A 109 -14.49 -17.41 -3.87
CA GLN A 109 -15.10 -18.71 -3.55
C GLN A 109 -14.18 -19.90 -3.84
N ARG A 110 -13.03 -19.68 -4.49
CA ARG A 110 -12.07 -20.74 -4.81
C ARG A 110 -11.43 -21.34 -3.55
N GLU A 111 -11.33 -22.66 -3.50
CA GLU A 111 -11.01 -23.42 -2.28
C GLU A 111 -9.50 -23.50 -1.97
N GLU A 112 -8.64 -23.16 -2.93
CA GLU A 112 -7.17 -23.22 -2.76
C GLU A 112 -6.62 -22.21 -1.74
N LEU A 113 -7.41 -21.20 -1.36
CA LEU A 113 -7.15 -20.34 -0.21
C LEU A 113 -8.43 -20.18 0.60
N SER A 114 -8.31 -20.27 1.91
CA SER A 114 -9.44 -20.01 2.80
C SER A 114 -9.92 -18.54 2.68
N PRO A 115 -11.20 -18.24 2.95
CA PRO A 115 -11.68 -16.86 3.02
C PRO A 115 -10.88 -15.99 4.00
N ARG A 116 -10.38 -16.59 5.08
CA ARG A 116 -9.51 -15.96 6.07
C ARG A 116 -8.17 -15.55 5.45
N ASP A 117 -7.50 -16.45 4.75
CA ASP A 117 -6.20 -16.17 4.13
C ASP A 117 -6.30 -15.14 3.00
N ARG A 118 -7.37 -15.22 2.19
CA ARG A 118 -7.69 -14.21 1.17
C ARG A 118 -7.85 -12.83 1.80
N SER A 119 -8.59 -12.73 2.91
CA SER A 119 -8.76 -11.48 3.63
C SER A 119 -7.43 -10.92 4.17
N MET A 120 -6.58 -11.75 4.78
CA MET A 120 -5.26 -11.31 5.24
C MET A 120 -4.40 -10.78 4.08
N ILE A 121 -4.40 -11.50 2.94
CA ILE A 121 -3.68 -11.08 1.73
C ILE A 121 -4.22 -9.75 1.20
N THR A 122 -5.54 -9.59 1.10
CA THR A 122 -6.13 -8.37 0.56
C THR A 122 -5.88 -7.16 1.45
N VAL A 123 -5.97 -7.31 2.79
CA VAL A 123 -5.60 -6.23 3.73
C VAL A 123 -4.12 -5.86 3.57
N ALA A 124 -3.23 -6.84 3.44
CA ALA A 124 -1.81 -6.59 3.25
C ALA A 124 -1.51 -5.86 1.92
N VAL A 125 -2.12 -6.29 0.82
CA VAL A 125 -1.95 -5.68 -0.51
C VAL A 125 -2.54 -4.27 -0.54
N GLY A 126 -3.74 -4.07 0.01
CA GLY A 126 -4.36 -2.75 0.13
C GLY A 126 -3.50 -1.78 0.95
N THR A 127 -2.90 -2.26 2.04
CA THR A 127 -1.94 -1.49 2.85
C THR A 127 -0.74 -1.11 2.01
N ALA A 128 -0.08 -2.08 1.35
CA ALA A 128 1.13 -1.85 0.57
C ALA A 128 0.94 -0.85 -0.59
N LEU A 129 -0.25 -0.85 -1.19
CA LEU A 129 -0.61 0.03 -2.31
C LEU A 129 -1.20 1.39 -1.89
N TYR A 130 -1.24 1.69 -0.59
CA TYR A 130 -1.84 2.93 -0.07
C TYR A 130 -3.33 3.09 -0.46
N ALA A 131 -4.05 1.98 -0.61
CA ALA A 131 -5.43 1.95 -1.11
C ALA A 131 -6.42 2.06 0.06
N SER A 132 -6.52 3.24 0.68
CA SER A 132 -7.27 3.44 1.94
C SER A 132 -8.74 2.98 1.89
N SER A 133 -9.45 3.13 0.75
CA SER A 133 -10.83 2.63 0.60
C SER A 133 -10.90 1.11 0.64
N GLU A 134 -9.94 0.44 -0.01
CA GLU A 134 -9.85 -1.01 -0.06
C GLU A 134 -9.45 -1.57 1.31
N VAL A 135 -8.50 -0.94 2.01
CA VAL A 135 -8.15 -1.28 3.40
C VAL A 135 -9.39 -1.23 4.28
N ARG A 136 -10.16 -0.13 4.21
CA ARG A 136 -11.39 0.03 5.01
C ARG A 136 -12.39 -1.10 4.77
N HIS A 137 -12.68 -1.42 3.51
CA HIS A 137 -13.63 -2.48 3.18
C HIS A 137 -13.11 -3.86 3.62
N HIS A 138 -11.87 -4.18 3.29
CA HIS A 138 -11.31 -5.52 3.50
C HIS A 138 -10.89 -5.80 4.94
N VAL A 139 -10.61 -4.80 5.77
CA VAL A 139 -10.49 -4.98 7.23
C VAL A 139 -11.82 -5.48 7.81
N GLY A 140 -12.95 -4.88 7.39
CA GLY A 140 -14.27 -5.36 7.79
C GLY A 140 -14.50 -6.81 7.39
N ARG A 141 -14.25 -7.15 6.11
CA ARG A 141 -14.36 -8.51 5.60
C ARG A 141 -13.39 -9.49 6.28
N ALA A 142 -12.20 -9.03 6.68
CA ALA A 142 -11.22 -9.84 7.40
C ALA A 142 -11.74 -10.24 8.77
N LEU A 143 -12.32 -9.29 9.52
CA LEU A 143 -12.98 -9.57 10.79
C LEU A 143 -14.13 -10.57 10.63
N ASP A 144 -14.95 -10.40 9.58
CA ASP A 144 -16.07 -11.31 9.28
C ASP A 144 -15.59 -12.74 8.95
N ASN A 145 -14.41 -12.85 8.32
CA ASN A 145 -13.75 -14.13 8.02
C ASN A 145 -12.85 -14.65 9.16
N GLY A 146 -12.92 -14.06 10.36
CA GLY A 146 -12.24 -14.56 11.56
C GLY A 146 -10.76 -14.18 11.68
N VAL A 147 -10.29 -13.14 10.98
CA VAL A 147 -9.00 -12.51 11.27
C VAL A 147 -9.17 -11.60 12.48
N THR A 148 -8.30 -11.73 13.48
CA THR A 148 -8.44 -10.96 14.73
C THR A 148 -7.89 -9.52 14.61
N GLN A 149 -8.26 -8.63 15.54
CA GLN A 149 -7.70 -7.27 15.59
C GLN A 149 -6.17 -7.28 15.73
N GLU A 150 -5.64 -8.18 16.55
CA GLU A 150 -4.20 -8.36 16.77
C GLU A 150 -3.50 -8.78 15.46
N GLU A 151 -4.04 -9.77 14.77
CA GLU A 151 -3.48 -10.22 13.49
C GLU A 151 -3.54 -9.12 12.41
N ILE A 152 -4.59 -8.31 12.37
CA ILE A 152 -4.67 -7.16 11.46
C ILE A 152 -3.59 -6.12 11.80
N GLY A 153 -3.39 -5.82 13.09
CA GLY A 153 -2.33 -4.93 13.54
C GLY A 153 -0.93 -5.43 13.17
N GLU A 154 -0.68 -6.74 13.32
CA GLU A 154 0.58 -7.39 12.93
C GLU A 154 0.77 -7.40 11.41
N ILE A 155 -0.30 -7.63 10.63
CA ILE A 155 -0.24 -7.53 9.15
C ILE A 155 0.19 -6.13 8.74
N ILE A 156 -0.44 -5.09 9.28
CA ILE A 156 -0.12 -3.69 8.97
C ILE A 156 1.34 -3.40 9.32
N THR A 157 1.76 -3.79 10.52
CA THR A 157 3.14 -3.56 11.01
C THR A 157 4.18 -4.31 10.18
N HIS A 158 3.89 -5.56 9.80
CA HIS A 158 4.78 -6.35 8.93
C HIS A 158 4.91 -5.72 7.53
N VAL A 159 3.81 -5.26 6.95
CA VAL A 159 3.78 -4.66 5.60
C VAL A 159 4.56 -3.35 5.52
N THR A 160 4.67 -2.61 6.63
CA THR A 160 5.49 -1.39 6.72
C THR A 160 6.95 -1.62 6.34
N PHE A 161 7.53 -2.77 6.65
CA PHE A 161 8.92 -3.05 6.29
C PHE A 161 9.12 -3.28 4.78
N TYR A 162 8.05 -3.63 4.06
CA TYR A 162 8.09 -3.85 2.62
C TYR A 162 7.64 -2.64 1.81
N SER A 163 6.74 -1.82 2.36
CA SER A 163 6.08 -0.72 1.63
C SER A 163 6.29 0.67 2.26
N GLY A 164 7.03 0.75 3.37
CA GLY A 164 7.37 1.97 4.09
C GLY A 164 6.45 2.26 5.29
N PHE A 165 6.94 3.07 6.23
CA PHE A 165 6.15 3.53 7.37
C PHE A 165 4.89 4.33 6.99
N PRO A 166 4.90 5.19 5.95
CA PRO A 166 3.71 5.89 5.47
C PRO A 166 2.49 4.98 5.22
N THR A 167 2.67 3.83 4.56
CA THR A 167 1.58 2.90 4.23
C THR A 167 0.96 2.30 5.49
N GLY A 168 1.80 1.90 6.45
CA GLY A 168 1.34 1.38 7.74
C GLY A 168 0.61 2.41 8.58
N VAL A 169 1.13 3.64 8.65
CA VAL A 169 0.48 4.75 9.36
C VAL A 169 -0.91 5.02 8.78
N ASN A 170 -1.03 5.04 7.45
CA ASN A 170 -2.32 5.21 6.78
C ASN A 170 -3.28 4.06 7.12
N ALA A 171 -2.84 2.81 6.93
CA ALA A 171 -3.67 1.64 7.18
C ALA A 171 -4.08 1.50 8.65
N ALA A 172 -3.20 1.81 9.60
CA ALA A 172 -3.51 1.79 11.03
C ALA A 172 -4.61 2.79 11.40
N ARG A 173 -4.57 4.02 10.85
CA ARG A 173 -5.63 5.01 11.03
C ARG A 173 -6.97 4.55 10.45
N VAL A 174 -6.96 4.09 9.21
CA VAL A 174 -8.16 3.58 8.54
C VAL A 174 -8.76 2.38 9.29
N THR A 175 -7.92 1.50 9.81
CA THR A 175 -8.33 0.32 10.57
C THR A 175 -8.94 0.70 11.91
N ALA A 176 -8.38 1.71 12.60
CA ALA A 176 -8.95 2.24 13.84
C ALA A 176 -10.38 2.76 13.62
N GLU A 177 -10.64 3.46 12.51
CA GLU A 177 -12.01 3.90 12.16
C GLU A 177 -12.96 2.72 11.94
N VAL A 178 -12.49 1.59 11.38
CA VAL A 178 -13.30 0.38 11.24
C VAL A 178 -13.57 -0.28 12.60
N PHE A 179 -12.57 -0.35 13.47
CA PHE A 179 -12.72 -0.88 14.83
C PHE A 179 -13.69 -0.05 15.64
N GLU A 180 -13.59 1.28 15.58
CA GLU A 180 -14.52 2.22 16.20
C GLU A 180 -15.95 2.01 15.69
N ALA A 181 -16.14 1.97 14.36
CA ALA A 181 -17.45 1.77 13.75
C ALA A 181 -18.09 0.42 14.12
N ARG A 182 -17.28 -0.60 14.46
CA ARG A 182 -17.73 -1.91 14.92
C ARG A 182 -17.82 -2.03 16.45
N GLY A 183 -17.54 -0.97 17.20
CA GLY A 183 -17.55 -0.99 18.67
C GLY A 183 -16.51 -1.93 19.28
N LEU A 184 -15.41 -2.18 18.57
CA LEU A 184 -14.35 -3.06 19.01
C LEU A 184 -13.39 -2.34 19.99
N PRO A 185 -12.76 -3.06 20.92
CA PRO A 185 -11.83 -2.46 21.87
C PRO A 185 -10.63 -1.83 21.14
N MET A 186 -10.18 -0.68 21.66
CA MET A 186 -9.04 0.07 21.15
C MET A 186 -8.20 0.61 22.32
N GLY A 187 -6.88 0.65 22.15
CA GLY A 187 -5.97 1.30 23.09
C GLY A 187 -6.02 2.83 23.01
N ASP A 188 -5.24 3.50 23.84
CA ASP A 188 -5.11 4.96 23.92
C ASP A 188 -3.89 5.53 23.16
N GLY A 189 -3.08 4.66 22.56
CA GLY A 189 -1.92 5.03 21.74
C GLY A 189 -2.30 5.80 20.47
N ARG A 190 -1.29 6.37 19.80
CA ARG A 190 -1.48 7.16 18.56
C ARG A 190 -1.99 6.30 17.41
N PHE A 191 -1.67 5.01 17.42
CA PHE A 191 -2.15 4.02 16.44
C PHE A 191 -2.79 2.81 17.15
N PRO A 192 -4.03 2.95 17.66
CA PRO A 192 -4.63 1.92 18.52
C PRO A 192 -4.96 0.61 17.78
N ALA A 193 -5.03 0.63 16.45
CA ALA A 193 -5.21 -0.56 15.63
C ALA A 193 -3.90 -1.29 15.27
N ALA A 194 -2.73 -0.70 15.55
CA ALA A 194 -1.43 -1.32 15.37
C ALA A 194 -0.45 -0.79 16.44
N PRO A 195 -0.59 -1.19 17.72
CA PRO A 195 0.19 -0.61 18.81
C PRO A 195 1.71 -0.77 18.65
N TYR A 196 2.18 -1.92 18.14
CA TYR A 196 3.61 -2.13 17.92
C TYR A 196 4.20 -1.24 16.82
N LEU A 197 3.40 -0.85 15.83
CA LEU A 197 3.81 0.17 14.85
C LEU A 197 4.06 1.53 15.53
N ASP A 198 3.29 1.87 16.57
CA ASP A 198 3.48 3.10 17.34
C ASP A 198 4.85 3.12 18.03
N GLU A 199 5.20 2.01 18.69
CA GLU A 199 6.51 1.81 19.33
C GLU A 199 7.67 1.89 18.32
N LEU A 200 7.52 1.27 17.15
CA LEU A 200 8.52 1.33 16.08
C LEU A 200 8.70 2.75 15.54
N ILE A 201 7.63 3.53 15.42
CA ILE A 201 7.74 4.91 14.96
C ILE A 201 8.50 5.76 15.97
N ASP A 202 8.22 5.61 17.26
CA ASP A 202 8.91 6.41 18.27
C ASP A 202 10.39 6.01 18.38
N GLY A 203 10.69 4.71 18.53
CA GLY A 203 12.06 4.23 18.67
C GLY A 203 12.87 4.29 17.37
N LEU A 204 12.46 3.56 16.34
CA LEU A 204 13.25 3.38 15.13
C LEU A 204 13.24 4.64 14.24
N VAL A 205 12.06 5.27 14.08
CA VAL A 205 11.95 6.43 13.18
C VAL A 205 12.42 7.69 13.91
N PHE A 206 11.77 8.09 15.00
CA PHE A 206 12.05 9.39 15.61
C PHE A 206 13.33 9.43 16.44
N ASP A 207 13.50 8.50 17.38
CA ASP A 207 14.65 8.52 18.28
C ASP A 207 15.95 8.13 17.54
N GLU A 208 15.92 7.03 16.79
CA GLU A 208 17.10 6.57 16.07
C GLU A 208 17.29 7.32 14.74
N THR A 209 16.40 7.15 13.77
CA THR A 209 16.68 7.58 12.39
C THR A 209 16.72 9.12 12.24
N TRP A 210 15.76 9.82 12.84
CA TRP A 210 15.71 11.30 12.80
C TRP A 210 16.70 11.96 13.77
N GLY A 211 17.11 11.26 14.84
CA GLY A 211 18.13 11.73 15.78
C GLY A 211 19.57 11.72 15.23
N ARG A 212 19.82 11.05 14.09
CA ARG A 212 21.14 10.95 13.47
C ARG A 212 21.61 12.28 12.86
N GLU A 213 22.83 12.68 13.17
CA GLU A 213 23.39 13.98 12.78
C GLU A 213 23.95 14.05 11.35
N GLN A 214 24.14 12.92 10.66
CA GLN A 214 24.80 12.91 9.34
C GLN A 214 23.99 13.59 8.23
N LEU A 215 22.68 13.77 8.44
CA LEU A 215 21.81 14.56 7.57
C LEU A 215 21.02 15.52 8.46
N SER A 216 21.04 16.81 8.13
CA SER A 216 20.36 17.84 8.92
C SER A 216 18.85 17.58 8.95
N ALA A 217 18.15 18.04 9.99
CA ALA A 217 16.69 17.93 10.07
C ALA A 217 15.99 18.59 8.85
N ARG A 218 16.58 19.69 8.35
CA ARG A 218 16.15 20.37 7.12
C ARG A 218 16.23 19.44 5.90
N ASP A 219 17.40 18.84 5.66
CA ASP A 219 17.62 18.02 4.47
C ASP A 219 16.89 16.67 4.56
N ARG A 220 16.74 16.11 5.77
CA ARG A 220 15.85 14.97 6.01
C ARG A 220 14.43 15.29 5.59
N SER A 221 13.92 16.45 6.00
CA SER A 221 12.56 16.88 5.64
C SER A 221 12.41 17.08 4.13
N LEU A 222 13.41 17.68 3.46
CA LEU A 222 13.42 17.84 2.01
C LEU A 222 13.30 16.48 1.30
N ALA A 223 14.10 15.49 1.72
CA ALA A 223 14.05 14.14 1.18
C ALA A 223 12.71 13.44 1.46
N THR A 224 12.17 13.57 2.67
CA THR A 224 10.88 12.95 3.03
C THR A 224 9.71 13.57 2.27
N ILE A 225 9.68 14.89 2.08
CA ILE A 225 8.68 15.57 1.23
C ILE A 225 8.76 15.03 -0.20
N ALA A 226 9.97 14.90 -0.76
CA ALA A 226 10.15 14.39 -2.11
C ALA A 226 9.57 12.97 -2.28
N VAL A 227 9.83 12.09 -1.33
CA VAL A 227 9.36 10.69 -1.36
C VAL A 227 7.84 10.61 -1.18
N THR A 228 7.27 11.30 -0.19
CA THR A 228 5.82 11.27 0.06
C THR A 228 5.02 11.90 -1.08
N LEU A 229 5.56 12.96 -1.69
CA LEU A 229 5.03 13.56 -2.92
C LEU A 229 5.03 12.56 -4.07
N ALA A 230 6.20 11.97 -4.38
CA ALA A 230 6.36 11.07 -5.53
C ALA A 230 5.43 9.84 -5.46
N ASN A 231 5.12 9.38 -4.24
CA ASN A 231 4.28 8.22 -3.99
C ASN A 231 2.79 8.55 -3.78
N TYR A 232 2.35 9.80 -3.99
CA TYR A 232 0.95 10.22 -3.80
C TYR A 232 0.43 10.01 -2.35
N GLN A 233 1.31 10.09 -1.35
CA GLN A 233 0.98 9.86 0.06
C GLN A 233 0.49 11.15 0.73
N THR A 234 -0.64 11.70 0.26
CA THR A 234 -1.09 13.08 0.56
C THR A 234 -1.16 13.42 2.05
N ASP A 235 -1.66 12.54 2.90
CA ASP A 235 -1.73 12.77 4.35
C ASP A 235 -0.35 12.82 5.01
N GLN A 236 0.61 12.01 4.55
CA GLN A 236 2.00 12.08 5.04
C GLN A 236 2.75 13.27 4.46
N LEU A 237 2.52 13.59 3.18
CA LEU A 237 3.06 14.79 2.54
C LEU A 237 2.68 16.03 3.36
N ARG A 238 1.42 16.15 3.76
CA ARG A 238 0.95 17.27 4.59
C ARG A 238 1.68 17.38 5.93
N VAL A 239 1.93 16.26 6.61
CA VAL A 239 2.71 16.23 7.87
C VAL A 239 4.13 16.71 7.61
N HIS A 240 4.79 16.19 6.57
CA HIS A 240 6.18 16.50 6.29
C HIS A 240 6.40 17.89 5.66
N LEU A 241 5.41 18.47 4.99
CA LEU A 241 5.43 19.88 4.58
C LEU A 241 5.48 20.80 5.81
N ASN A 242 4.66 20.55 6.83
CA ASN A 242 4.72 21.31 8.08
C ASN A 242 6.07 21.15 8.78
N ARG A 243 6.53 19.90 8.93
CA ARG A 243 7.82 19.62 9.57
C ARG A 243 9.01 20.19 8.79
N GLY A 244 8.92 20.24 7.46
CA GLY A 244 9.93 20.86 6.61
C GLY A 244 10.06 22.36 6.85
N LEU A 245 8.93 23.07 6.92
CA LEU A 245 8.90 24.49 7.27
C LEU A 245 9.45 24.73 8.69
N ASP A 246 9.10 23.88 9.65
CA ASP A 246 9.61 23.99 11.03
C ASP A 246 11.12 23.75 11.12
N ASN A 247 11.65 22.88 10.26
CA ASN A 247 13.08 22.60 10.13
C ASN A 247 13.81 23.59 9.21
N GLY A 248 13.15 24.66 8.75
CA GLY A 248 13.78 25.78 8.05
C GLY A 248 13.84 25.66 6.52
N LEU A 249 13.03 24.81 5.89
CA LEU A 249 12.81 24.90 4.44
C LEU A 249 11.98 26.15 4.13
N SER A 250 12.37 26.88 3.08
CA SER A 250 11.59 28.04 2.61
C SER A 250 10.38 27.61 1.78
N THR A 251 9.45 28.54 1.60
CA THR A 251 8.28 28.33 0.73
C THR A 251 8.66 28.10 -0.73
N GLU A 252 9.69 28.80 -1.19
CA GLU A 252 10.26 28.70 -2.54
C GLU A 252 10.98 27.36 -2.73
N GLU A 253 11.73 26.90 -1.73
CA GLU A 253 12.44 25.62 -1.80
C GLU A 253 11.47 24.43 -1.93
N ILE A 254 10.38 24.46 -1.17
CA ILE A 254 9.33 23.43 -1.28
C ILE A 254 8.61 23.53 -2.63
N ALA A 255 8.35 24.73 -3.13
CA ALA A 255 7.71 24.93 -4.43
C ALA A 255 8.57 24.38 -5.59
N GLU A 256 9.87 24.68 -5.58
CA GLU A 256 10.84 24.14 -6.54
C GLU A 256 10.99 22.62 -6.42
N LEU A 257 10.97 22.08 -5.19
CA LEU A 257 10.95 20.63 -4.99
C LEU A 257 9.71 20.00 -5.63
N ILE A 258 8.53 20.58 -5.44
CA ILE A 258 7.29 20.09 -6.07
C ILE A 258 7.45 20.11 -7.58
N ALA A 259 7.90 21.23 -8.17
CA ALA A 259 8.12 21.34 -9.61
C ALA A 259 9.10 20.28 -10.13
N GLN A 260 10.23 20.09 -9.44
CA GLN A 260 11.25 19.11 -9.79
C GLN A 260 10.69 17.69 -9.76
N VAL A 261 10.09 17.26 -8.64
CA VAL A 261 9.63 15.87 -8.47
C VAL A 261 8.45 15.56 -9.40
N THR A 262 7.63 16.56 -9.75
CA THR A 262 6.53 16.42 -10.72
C THR A 262 7.02 15.90 -12.07
N LEU A 263 8.19 16.34 -12.53
CA LEU A 263 8.75 15.91 -13.81
C LEU A 263 9.12 14.43 -13.85
N TYR A 264 9.39 13.81 -12.69
CA TYR A 264 9.80 12.41 -12.59
C TYR A 264 8.69 11.48 -12.08
N SER A 265 7.71 12.01 -11.35
CA SER A 265 6.61 11.23 -10.77
C SER A 265 5.25 11.50 -11.43
N GLY A 266 5.19 12.42 -12.40
CA GLY A 266 4.02 12.73 -13.20
C GLY A 266 3.24 13.96 -12.70
N PHE A 267 2.55 14.63 -13.63
CA PHE A 267 1.76 15.83 -13.31
C PHE A 267 0.68 15.63 -12.23
N PRO A 268 -0.02 14.48 -12.12
CA PRO A 268 -1.02 14.29 -11.08
C PRO A 268 -0.48 14.39 -9.65
N THR A 269 0.73 13.87 -9.37
CA THR A 269 1.36 13.97 -8.04
C THR A 269 1.69 15.42 -7.72
N GLY A 270 2.25 16.15 -8.69
CA GLY A 270 2.56 17.57 -8.60
C GLY A 270 1.36 18.44 -8.28
N VAL A 271 0.26 18.28 -9.04
CA VAL A 271 -0.98 19.04 -8.83
C VAL A 271 -1.58 18.79 -7.44
N ASN A 272 -1.59 17.53 -6.99
CA ASN A 272 -2.01 17.18 -5.63
C ASN A 272 -1.11 17.87 -4.58
N ALA A 273 0.20 17.80 -4.76
CA ALA A 273 1.17 18.38 -3.84
C ALA A 273 1.07 19.91 -3.77
N SER A 274 0.92 20.59 -4.91
CA SER A 274 0.71 22.05 -4.95
C SER A 274 -0.56 22.45 -4.20
N ARG A 275 -1.67 21.70 -4.34
CA ARG A 275 -2.91 21.97 -3.60
C ARG A 275 -2.70 21.78 -2.10
N THR A 276 -2.12 20.65 -1.71
CA THR A 276 -1.82 20.31 -0.30
C THR A 276 -0.91 21.35 0.32
N PHE A 277 0.12 21.79 -0.39
CA PHE A 277 1.04 22.81 0.09
C PHE A 277 0.37 24.18 0.23
N ALA A 278 -0.47 24.59 -0.73
CA ALA A 278 -1.24 25.82 -0.63
C ALA A 278 -2.21 25.81 0.58
N GLU A 279 -2.77 24.66 0.94
CA GLU A 279 -3.57 24.50 2.16
C GLU A 279 -2.71 24.68 3.42
N VAL A 280 -1.55 24.04 3.50
CA VAL A 280 -0.60 24.18 4.61
C VAL A 280 -0.17 25.64 4.79
N LEU A 281 0.17 26.35 3.71
CA LEU A 281 0.57 27.76 3.78
C LEU A 281 -0.56 28.66 4.31
N ARG A 282 -1.80 28.44 3.83
CA ARG A 282 -2.97 29.18 4.28
C ARG A 282 -3.22 29.00 5.77
N GLU A 283 -3.12 27.77 6.27
CA GLU A 283 -3.31 27.45 7.68
C GLU A 283 -2.22 28.05 8.57
N ARG A 284 -0.99 28.16 8.05
CA ARG A 284 0.13 28.81 8.73
C ARG A 284 0.16 30.33 8.59
N GLY A 285 -0.76 30.92 7.81
CA GLY A 285 -0.75 32.35 7.51
C GLY A 285 0.47 32.81 6.70
N LEU A 286 1.08 31.91 5.92
CA LEU A 286 2.24 32.19 5.07
C LEU A 286 1.79 32.57 3.65
N PRO A 287 2.54 33.44 2.96
CA PRO A 287 2.23 33.79 1.57
C PRO A 287 2.45 32.59 0.64
N LEU A 288 1.76 32.60 -0.51
CA LEU A 288 2.10 31.69 -1.59
C LEU A 288 3.47 32.08 -2.19
N PRO A 289 4.26 31.10 -2.68
CA PRO A 289 5.53 31.38 -3.35
C PRO A 289 5.32 32.25 -4.59
N ASP A 290 6.20 33.22 -4.80
CA ASP A 290 6.21 34.03 -6.02
C ASP A 290 6.55 33.18 -7.25
N SER A 291 5.99 33.51 -8.41
CA SER A 291 6.42 32.87 -9.66
C SER A 291 7.89 33.26 -9.93
N PRO A 292 8.79 32.30 -10.21
CA PRO A 292 10.16 32.64 -10.53
C PRO A 292 10.18 33.58 -11.74
N SER A 293 10.86 34.71 -11.58
CA SER A 293 11.10 35.61 -12.72
C SER A 293 11.85 34.83 -13.80
N PRO A 294 11.47 34.91 -15.09
CA PRO A 294 12.18 34.20 -16.15
C PRO A 294 13.63 34.66 -16.17
N THR A 295 14.53 33.83 -15.62
CA THR A 295 15.96 34.08 -15.69
C THR A 295 16.36 33.99 -17.14
N LYS A 296 16.86 35.09 -17.71
CA LYS A 296 17.49 35.06 -19.04
C LYS A 296 18.56 33.96 -19.03
N PRO A 297 18.59 33.06 -20.02
CA PRO A 297 19.64 32.06 -20.08
C PRO A 297 20.99 32.77 -20.11
N THR A 298 21.80 32.54 -19.08
CA THR A 298 23.21 32.92 -19.12
C THR A 298 23.89 31.96 -20.08
N ASN A 299 24.19 32.42 -21.30
CA ASN A 299 25.05 31.69 -22.23
C ASN A 299 26.36 31.35 -21.50
N LYS A 300 26.60 30.06 -21.27
CA LYS A 300 27.92 29.49 -21.00
C LYS A 300 28.27 28.55 -22.13
#